data_AF-A0A512TRL6-F1
#
_entry.id   AF-A0A512TRL6-F1
#
_cell.length_a   1.000
_cell.length_b   1.000
_cell.length_c   1.000
_cell.angle_alpha   90.00
_cell.angle_beta   90.00
_cell.angle_gamma   90.00
#
_symmetry.space_group_name_H-M   'P 1'
#
loop_
_entity.id
_entity.type
_entity.pdbx_description
1 polymer ?
#
loop_
_entity_poly.entity_id
_entity_poly.type
_entity_poly.pdbx_seq_one_letter_code
_entity_poly.pdbx_strand_id
1 'polypeptide(L)'
;MNIKIGDYLIASDERQFIVKAKRVVEESKLTKAENIGKEYYQAIAYCTNFNSALKFIPQQVLRSEHDILVIKEKLNKIDEDINAFRNSINLENILVPKEEYEELVEDSKKLSCLEGAGVDNWEGYSEAMEYMEEQA
;
A
#
# COMPACT_ATOMS: atom_id res chain seq x y z
N MET A 1 1.94 -12.85 -39.37
CA MET A 1 2.16 -14.00 -38.45
C MET A 1 0.96 -14.13 -37.52
N ASN A 2 0.43 -15.33 -37.27
CA ASN A 2 -0.69 -15.55 -36.35
C ASN A 2 -0.33 -16.61 -35.30
N ILE A 3 -0.40 -16.27 -34.02
CA ILE A 3 -0.08 -17.16 -32.90
C ILE A 3 -1.27 -17.22 -31.94
N LYS A 4 -1.77 -18.42 -31.66
CA LYS A 4 -2.83 -18.67 -30.68
C LYS A 4 -2.24 -19.05 -29.33
N ILE A 5 -2.72 -18.42 -28.27
CA ILE A 5 -2.31 -18.65 -26.88
C ILE A 5 -3.58 -18.67 -26.02
N GLY A 6 -4.11 -19.87 -25.74
CA GLY A 6 -5.41 -20.01 -25.06
C GLY A 6 -6.53 -19.28 -25.81
N ASP A 7 -7.25 -18.40 -25.11
CA ASP A 7 -8.31 -17.55 -25.66
C ASP A 7 -7.80 -16.29 -26.37
N TYR A 8 -6.48 -16.13 -26.51
CA TYR A 8 -5.86 -14.98 -27.15
C TYR A 8 -5.24 -15.35 -28.51
N LEU A 9 -5.25 -14.40 -29.43
CA LEU A 9 -4.65 -14.49 -30.76
C LEU A 9 -3.77 -13.26 -30.98
N ILE A 10 -2.47 -13.48 -31.22
CA ILE A 10 -1.56 -12.42 -31.67
C ILE A 10 -1.50 -12.48 -33.20
N ALA A 11 -1.92 -11.42 -33.86
CA ALA A 11 -1.76 -11.21 -35.29
C ALA A 11 -0.68 -10.14 -35.53
N SER A 12 0.30 -10.40 -36.38
CA SER A 12 1.27 -9.41 -36.83
C SER A 12 0.83 -8.83 -38.16
N ASP A 13 0.79 -7.50 -38.20
CA ASP A 13 0.64 -6.66 -39.39
C ASP A 13 2.01 -6.06 -39.78
N GLU A 14 2.08 -5.30 -40.87
CA GLU A 14 3.30 -4.67 -41.39
C GLU A 14 4.01 -3.73 -40.40
N ARG A 15 3.27 -3.20 -39.41
CA ARG A 15 3.77 -2.17 -38.48
C ARG A 15 3.72 -2.56 -37.01
N GLN A 16 2.88 -3.53 -36.64
CA GLN A 16 2.55 -3.79 -35.24
C GLN A 16 1.99 -5.20 -35.01
N PHE A 17 2.03 -5.61 -33.75
CA PHE A 17 1.41 -6.83 -33.24
C PHE A 17 0.07 -6.49 -32.58
N ILE A 18 -1.00 -7.11 -33.05
CA ILE A 18 -2.37 -6.94 -32.56
C ILE A 18 -2.70 -8.13 -31.68
N VAL A 19 -2.93 -7.89 -30.39
CA VAL A 19 -3.44 -8.89 -29.47
C VAL A 19 -4.97 -8.86 -29.53
N LYS A 20 -5.58 -10.01 -29.82
CA LYS A 20 -7.02 -10.19 -29.88
C LYS A 20 -7.48 -11.19 -28.82
N ALA A 21 -8.60 -10.92 -28.14
CA ALA A 21 -9.25 -11.87 -27.23
C ALA A 21 -10.45 -12.50 -27.93
N LYS A 22 -10.67 -13.76 -27.62
CA LYS A 22 -11.89 -14.48 -27.96
C LYS A 22 -13.04 -13.90 -27.14
N ARG A 23 -14.11 -13.49 -27.81
CA ARG A 23 -15.37 -13.05 -27.20
C ARG A 23 -16.55 -13.69 -27.91
N VAL A 24 -17.65 -13.78 -27.19
CA VAL A 24 -18.94 -14.24 -27.72
C VAL A 24 -19.76 -13.01 -28.05
N VAL A 25 -20.46 -13.03 -29.18
CA VAL A 25 -21.39 -11.95 -29.54
C VAL A 25 -22.59 -11.99 -28.57
N GLU A 26 -22.70 -10.96 -27.75
CA GLU A 26 -23.84 -10.71 -26.86
C GLU A 26 -24.96 -9.97 -27.59
N GLU A 27 -26.18 -10.08 -27.06
CA GLU A 27 -27.36 -9.40 -27.58
C GLU A 27 -27.22 -7.88 -27.41
N SER A 28 -27.37 -7.13 -28.50
CA SER A 28 -27.35 -5.67 -28.51
C SER A 28 -28.32 -5.13 -29.57
N LYS A 29 -28.71 -3.86 -29.45
CA LYS A 29 -29.67 -3.20 -30.34
C LYS A 29 -29.29 -3.26 -31.82
N LEU A 30 -28.00 -3.44 -32.13
CA LEU A 30 -27.45 -3.48 -33.49
C LEU A 30 -27.05 -4.90 -33.94
N THR A 31 -27.18 -5.90 -33.06
CA THR A 31 -26.74 -7.27 -33.35
C THR A 31 -27.85 -8.04 -34.04
N LYS A 32 -27.57 -8.59 -35.23
CA LYS A 32 -28.51 -9.51 -35.91
C LYS A 32 -28.66 -10.78 -35.06
N ALA A 33 -29.89 -11.28 -34.89
CA ALA A 33 -30.19 -12.48 -34.11
C ALA A 33 -29.36 -13.71 -34.55
N GLU A 34 -29.03 -13.80 -35.85
CA GLU A 34 -28.20 -14.86 -36.44
C GLU A 34 -26.72 -14.86 -35.99
N ASN A 35 -26.25 -13.77 -35.37
CA ASN A 35 -24.87 -13.61 -34.94
C ASN A 35 -24.67 -13.78 -33.44
N ILE A 36 -25.75 -13.83 -32.66
CA ILE A 36 -25.71 -14.04 -31.21
C ILE A 36 -25.13 -15.43 -30.92
N GLY A 37 -24.17 -15.51 -30.01
CA GLY A 37 -23.50 -16.76 -29.64
C GLY A 37 -22.35 -17.19 -30.54
N LYS A 38 -22.05 -16.48 -31.65
CA LYS A 38 -20.86 -16.76 -32.46
C LYS A 38 -19.59 -16.22 -31.78
N GLU A 39 -18.52 -16.99 -31.85
CA GLU A 39 -17.21 -16.59 -31.32
C GLU A 39 -16.49 -15.70 -32.34
N TYR A 40 -15.93 -14.59 -31.87
CA TYR A 40 -15.10 -13.70 -32.68
C TYR A 40 -13.89 -13.19 -31.89
N TYR A 41 -12.86 -12.76 -32.61
CA TYR A 41 -11.64 -12.21 -32.02
C TYR A 41 -11.70 -10.68 -32.04
N GLN A 42 -11.81 -10.06 -30.87
CA GLN A 42 -11.78 -8.61 -30.70
C GLN A 42 -10.36 -8.12 -30.41
N ALA A 43 -9.89 -7.08 -31.11
CA ALA A 43 -8.61 -6.45 -30.80
C ALA A 43 -8.67 -5.73 -29.44
N ILE A 44 -7.70 -6.04 -28.58
CA ILE A 44 -7.60 -5.50 -27.21
C ILE A 44 -6.38 -4.59 -27.06
N ALA A 45 -5.29 -4.88 -27.77
CA ALA A 45 -4.07 -4.09 -27.69
C ALA A 45 -3.29 -4.13 -28.99
N TYR A 46 -2.56 -3.03 -29.20
CA TYR A 46 -1.61 -2.84 -30.28
C TYR A 46 -0.24 -2.67 -29.64
N CYS A 47 0.70 -3.53 -30.02
CA CYS A 47 2.05 -3.55 -29.48
C CYS A 47 3.04 -3.36 -30.61
N THR A 48 4.05 -2.52 -30.40
CA THR A 48 5.13 -2.30 -31.37
C THR A 48 6.07 -3.50 -31.47
N ASN A 49 6.18 -4.30 -30.40
CA ASN A 49 7.16 -5.40 -30.29
C ASN A 49 6.46 -6.71 -29.90
N PHE A 50 6.92 -7.82 -30.49
CA PHE A 50 6.37 -9.15 -30.20
C PHE A 50 6.46 -9.53 -28.71
N ASN A 51 7.59 -9.25 -28.06
CA ASN A 51 7.77 -9.50 -26.63
C ASN A 51 6.77 -8.72 -25.76
N SER A 52 6.37 -7.52 -26.19
CA SER A 52 5.35 -6.74 -25.47
C SER A 52 3.97 -7.38 -25.62
N ALA A 53 3.64 -7.86 -26.81
CA ALA A 53 2.40 -8.61 -27.05
C ALA A 53 2.33 -9.89 -26.19
N LEU A 54 3.44 -10.62 -26.05
CA LEU A 54 3.53 -11.81 -25.19
C LEU A 54 3.36 -11.47 -23.70
N LYS A 55 3.98 -10.38 -23.22
CA LYS A 55 3.85 -9.93 -21.82
C LYS A 55 2.45 -9.42 -21.48
N PHE A 56 1.72 -8.90 -22.47
CA PHE A 56 0.39 -8.33 -22.27
C PHE A 56 -0.67 -9.39 -21.94
N ILE A 57 -0.60 -10.58 -22.54
CA ILE A 57 -1.58 -11.66 -22.32
C ILE A 57 -1.68 -12.05 -20.83
N PRO A 58 -0.60 -12.45 -20.13
CA PRO A 58 -0.70 -12.83 -18.72
C PRO A 58 -1.13 -11.64 -17.85
N GLN A 59 -0.73 -10.41 -18.17
CA GLN A 59 -1.19 -9.23 -17.45
C GLN A 59 -2.70 -9.00 -17.59
N GLN A 60 -3.27 -9.26 -18.77
CA GLN A 60 -4.71 -9.18 -18.98
C GLN A 60 -5.45 -10.25 -18.22
N VAL A 61 -4.99 -11.51 -18.27
CA VAL A 61 -5.60 -12.61 -17.51
C VAL A 61 -5.64 -12.29 -16.02
N LEU A 62 -4.52 -11.83 -15.45
CA LEU A 62 -4.44 -11.45 -14.05
C LEU A 62 -5.34 -10.24 -13.70
N ARG A 63 -5.63 -9.36 -14.67
CA ARG A 63 -6.47 -8.18 -14.48
C ARG A 63 -7.96 -8.47 -14.66
N SER A 64 -8.31 -9.48 -15.45
CA SER A 64 -9.70 -9.88 -15.69
C SER A 64 -10.26 -10.76 -14.56
N GLU A 65 -9.40 -11.44 -13.80
CA GLU A 65 -9.83 -12.20 -12.63
C GLU A 65 -10.29 -11.25 -11.50
N HIS A 66 -11.59 -11.27 -11.23
CA HIS A 66 -12.24 -10.43 -10.21
C HIS A 66 -11.57 -10.59 -8.84
N ASP A 67 -11.16 -11.81 -8.50
CA ASP A 67 -10.54 -12.14 -7.22
C ASP A 67 -9.23 -11.37 -6.98
N ILE A 68 -8.42 -11.14 -8.03
CA ILE A 68 -7.14 -10.41 -7.90
C ILE A 68 -7.39 -8.93 -7.63
N LEU A 69 -8.43 -8.34 -8.24
CA LEU A 69 -8.83 -6.96 -7.95
C LEU A 69 -9.30 -6.81 -6.50
N VAL A 70 -10.14 -7.73 -6.03
CA VAL A 70 -10.62 -7.75 -4.64
C VAL A 70 -9.45 -7.92 -3.66
N ILE A 71 -8.49 -8.79 -3.97
CA ILE A 71 -7.29 -8.97 -3.14
C ILE A 71 -6.47 -7.67 -3.08
N LYS A 72 -6.27 -7.00 -4.22
CA LYS A 72 -5.53 -5.74 -4.28
C LYS A 72 -6.20 -4.65 -3.45
N GLU A 73 -7.52 -4.53 -3.52
CA GLU A 73 -8.28 -3.57 -2.70
C GLU A 73 -8.13 -3.86 -1.21
N LYS A 74 -8.24 -5.12 -0.79
CA LYS A 74 -8.03 -5.53 0.61
C LYS A 74 -6.62 -5.19 1.09
N LEU A 75 -5.60 -5.43 0.27
CA LEU A 75 -4.21 -5.11 0.62
C LEU A 75 -4.00 -3.60 0.80
N ASN A 76 -4.55 -2.78 -0.09
CA ASN A 76 -4.46 -1.32 0.05
C ASN A 76 -5.10 -0.83 1.35
N LYS A 77 -6.27 -1.39 1.72
CA LYS A 77 -6.94 -1.03 2.97
C LYS A 77 -6.12 -1.41 4.20
N ILE A 78 -5.49 -2.58 4.19
CA ILE A 78 -4.57 -3.00 5.27
C ILE A 78 -3.38 -2.04 5.37
N ASP A 79 -2.84 -1.57 4.25
CA ASP A 79 -1.73 -0.61 4.25
C ASP A 79 -2.16 0.76 4.82
N GLU A 80 -3.35 1.23 4.48
CA GLU A 80 -3.96 2.43 5.09
C GLU A 80 -4.13 2.26 6.60
N ASP A 81 -4.66 1.12 7.05
CA ASP A 81 -4.83 0.80 8.47
C ASP A 81 -3.48 0.77 9.20
N ILE A 82 -2.45 0.12 8.64
CA ILE A 82 -1.08 0.08 9.21
C ILE A 82 -0.51 1.49 9.36
N ASN A 83 -0.67 2.34 8.34
CA ASN A 83 -0.16 3.69 8.38
C ASN A 83 -0.90 4.54 9.42
N ALA A 84 -2.21 4.36 9.58
CA ALA A 84 -2.98 4.99 10.65
C ALA A 84 -2.50 4.54 12.04
N PHE A 85 -2.26 3.24 12.25
CA PHE A 85 -1.68 2.72 13.49
C PHE A 85 -0.30 3.30 13.77
N ARG A 86 0.58 3.36 12.76
CA ARG A 86 1.93 3.92 12.90
C ARG A 86 1.89 5.40 13.31
N ASN A 87 1.00 6.18 12.71
CA ASN A 87 0.81 7.58 13.08
C ASN A 87 0.26 7.73 14.51
N SER A 88 -0.59 6.79 14.94
CA SER A 88 -1.12 6.75 16.32
C SER A 88 -0.04 6.39 17.35
N ILE A 89 0.93 5.55 16.98
CA ILE A 89 2.07 5.17 17.83
C ILE A 89 3.12 6.29 17.91
N ASN A 90 3.23 7.11 16.86
CA ASN A 90 4.16 8.25 16.79
C ASN A 90 3.72 9.47 17.62
N LEU A 91 2.64 9.39 18.39
CA LEU A 91 2.37 10.34 19.47
C LEU A 91 3.19 9.93 20.71
N GLU A 92 4.33 10.59 20.86
CA GLU A 92 5.09 10.83 22.11
C GLU A 92 5.76 9.64 22.84
N ASN A 93 5.99 8.49 22.21
CA ASN A 93 6.89 7.50 22.79
C ASN A 93 8.34 7.76 22.37
N ILE A 94 9.11 8.40 23.24
CA ILE A 94 10.58 8.41 23.14
C ILE A 94 11.07 7.02 23.55
N LEU A 95 11.75 6.32 22.64
CA LEU A 95 12.40 5.05 22.94
C LEU A 95 13.72 5.34 23.66
N VAL A 96 13.74 5.09 24.97
CA VAL A 96 14.97 5.07 25.78
C VAL A 96 15.44 3.63 26.01
N PRO A 97 16.76 3.38 26.10
CA PRO A 97 17.30 2.14 26.60
C PRO A 97 16.69 1.78 27.96
N LYS A 98 16.52 0.48 28.22
CA LYS A 98 15.91 0.01 29.46
C LYS A 98 16.68 0.47 30.71
N GLU A 99 18.01 0.46 30.63
CA GLU A 99 18.89 0.90 31.71
C GLU A 99 18.66 2.37 32.06
N GLU A 100 18.59 3.25 31.04
CA GLU A 100 18.29 4.68 31.20
C GLU A 100 16.89 4.93 31.78
N TYR A 101 15.90 4.13 31.38
CA TYR A 101 14.56 4.19 31.97
C TYR A 101 14.57 3.81 33.46
N GLU A 102 15.28 2.75 33.83
CA GLU A 102 15.37 2.30 35.23
C GLU A 102 16.06 3.36 36.10
N GLU A 103 17.12 4.02 35.60
CA GLU A 103 17.80 5.13 36.26
C GLU A 103 16.87 6.34 36.46
N LEU A 104 16.15 6.77 35.41
CA LEU A 104 15.19 7.88 35.51
C LEU A 104 14.09 7.62 36.55
N VAL A 105 13.62 6.37 36.64
CA VAL A 105 12.63 5.96 37.64
C VAL A 105 13.22 6.00 39.06
N GLU A 106 14.49 5.66 39.23
CA GLU A 106 15.18 5.75 40.53
C GLU A 106 15.41 7.20 40.97
N ASP A 107 15.88 8.05 40.05
CA ASP A 107 16.09 9.48 40.30
C ASP A 107 14.79 10.20 40.66
N SER A 108 13.70 9.88 39.96
CA SER A 108 12.37 10.42 40.28
C SER A 108 11.93 10.08 41.71
N LYS A 109 12.11 8.82 42.15
CA LYS A 109 11.80 8.41 43.53
C LYS A 109 12.67 9.13 44.55
N LYS A 110 13.96 9.29 44.25
CA LYS A 110 14.90 9.99 45.12
C LYS A 110 14.51 11.45 45.28
N LEU A 111 14.15 12.13 44.19
CA LEU A 111 13.66 13.51 44.21
C LEU A 111 12.42 13.64 45.10
N SER A 112 11.41 12.77 44.92
CA SER A 112 10.20 12.79 45.75
C SER A 112 10.47 12.59 47.24
N CYS A 113 11.47 11.76 47.60
CA CYS A 113 11.89 11.59 48.99
C CYS A 113 12.57 12.85 49.57
N LEU A 114 13.38 13.55 48.76
CA LEU A 114 14.02 14.80 49.18
C LEU A 114 12.99 15.90 49.38
N GLU A 115 12.08 16.08 48.41
CA GLU A 115 10.95 17.01 48.51
C GLU A 115 10.10 16.72 49.75
N GLY A 116 9.75 15.45 49.98
CA GLY A 116 8.99 15.05 51.17
C GLY A 116 9.72 15.26 52.51
N ALA A 117 11.05 15.36 52.49
CA ALA A 117 11.87 15.66 53.66
C ALA A 117 12.06 17.17 53.89
N GLY A 118 11.51 18.04 53.03
CA GLY A 118 11.64 19.50 53.13
C GLY A 118 12.97 20.05 52.62
N VAL A 119 13.61 19.35 51.67
CA VAL A 119 14.84 19.78 50.99
C VAL A 119 14.57 20.92 49.99
N ASP A 120 13.30 21.25 49.74
CA ASP A 120 12.82 22.40 48.96
C ASP A 120 13.22 23.76 49.56
N ASN A 121 13.64 23.79 50.83
CA ASN A 121 14.05 25.00 51.55
C ASN A 121 15.58 25.19 51.61
N TRP A 122 16.34 24.51 50.76
CA TRP A 122 17.79 24.74 50.65
C TRP A 122 18.07 26.05 49.90
N GLU A 123 19.08 26.78 50.35
CA GLU A 123 19.50 28.02 49.70
C GLU A 123 19.87 27.75 48.22
N GLY A 124 19.21 28.46 47.30
CA GLY A 124 19.39 28.29 45.85
C GLY A 124 18.52 27.22 45.19
N TYR A 125 17.69 26.45 45.92
CA TYR A 125 16.79 25.47 45.30
C TYR A 125 15.73 26.14 44.42
N SER A 126 15.03 27.16 44.95
CA SER A 126 14.05 27.94 44.16
C SER A 126 14.68 28.57 42.92
N GLU A 127 15.87 29.14 43.06
CA GLU A 127 16.61 29.75 41.93
C GLU A 127 16.99 28.70 40.88
N ALA A 128 17.43 27.50 41.30
CA ALA A 128 17.72 26.40 40.39
C ALA A 128 16.49 25.89 39.63
N MET A 129 15.33 25.83 40.29
CA MET A 129 14.06 25.44 39.66
C MET A 129 13.57 26.50 38.67
N GLU A 130 13.68 27.79 39.01
CA GLU A 130 13.39 28.90 38.09
C GLU A 130 14.28 28.83 36.84
N TYR A 131 15.59 28.59 37.01
CA TYR A 131 16.50 28.40 35.87
C TYR A 131 16.15 27.21 34.98
N MET A 132 15.62 26.12 35.55
CA MET A 132 15.19 24.96 34.79
C MET A 132 13.94 25.27 33.95
N GLU A 133 12.96 25.98 34.52
CA GLU A 133 11.75 26.40 33.81
C GLU A 133 12.05 27.40 32.67
N GLU A 134 13.03 28.28 32.83
CA GLU A 134 13.46 29.22 31.78
C GLU A 134 14.14 28.54 30.57
N GLN A 135 14.65 27.31 30.73
CA GLN A 135 15.33 26.56 29.67
C GLN A 135 14.48 25.49 28.98
N ALA A 136 13.24 25.26 29.44
CA ALA A 136 12.30 24.29 28.86
C ALA A 136 11.42 24.92 27.76
#